data_AF-A0A2A3VJY1-F1
#
_entry.id   AF-A0A2A3VJY1-F1
#
_cell.length_a   1.000
_cell.length_b   1.000
_cell.length_c   1.000
_cell.angle_alpha   90.00
_cell.angle_beta   90.00
_cell.angle_gamma   90.00
#
_symmetry.space_group_name_H-M   'P 1'
#
loop_
_entity.id
_entity.type
_entity.pdbx_description
1 polymer ?
#
loop_
_entity_poly.entity_id
_entity_poly.type
_entity_poly.pdbx_seq_one_letter_code
_entity_poly.pdbx_strand_id
1 'polypeptide(L)'
;MRLSLLLATLLIVPAAHAQSEPGPDAFALQQRLQAIDADPATAGAAAYERLQARQALASLDAARSNQRASALQIAQWRVETAEIAARTERSRRELAELERQRSQLLVEASRQDAVRARQEAERLRIQAQIQAEEAARLRLAAEEEGAARQQAETVLQGVASGEAAKLRAARQREAELRRREAELLRSLED
;
A
#
# COMPACT_ATOMS: atom_id res chain seq x y z
N MET A 1 2.93 -15.22 68.78
CA MET A 1 2.04 -15.95 67.84
C MET A 1 2.92 -16.77 66.91
N ARG A 2 2.88 -18.09 67.07
CA ARG A 2 3.53 -19.07 66.20
C ARG A 2 2.59 -19.28 65.01
N LEU A 3 3.08 -19.16 63.77
CA LEU A 3 2.40 -19.78 62.64
C LEU A 3 3.41 -20.61 61.86
N SER A 4 3.15 -21.91 61.90
CA SER A 4 3.99 -23.01 61.52
C SER A 4 3.99 -23.23 60.00
N LEU A 5 5.13 -23.74 59.51
CA LEU A 5 5.28 -24.51 58.26
C LEU A 5 4.12 -25.49 58.04
N LEU A 6 3.57 -25.55 56.83
CA LEU A 6 2.97 -26.74 56.22
C LEU A 6 3.15 -26.62 54.69
N LEU A 7 4.11 -27.33 54.09
CA LEU A 7 4.08 -28.74 53.68
C LEU A 7 3.70 -28.84 52.18
N ALA A 8 4.72 -29.07 51.37
CA ALA A 8 4.63 -29.37 49.94
C ALA A 8 3.88 -30.69 49.72
N THR A 9 2.72 -30.62 49.07
CA THR A 9 1.98 -31.80 48.60
C THR A 9 2.47 -32.17 47.20
N LEU A 10 3.36 -33.15 47.16
CA LEU A 10 3.75 -33.89 45.97
C LEU A 10 2.55 -34.73 45.50
N LEU A 11 1.89 -34.32 44.42
CA LEU A 11 0.83 -35.10 43.79
C LEU A 11 1.46 -36.25 42.99
N ILE A 12 1.48 -37.44 43.57
CA ILE A 12 1.69 -38.68 42.83
C ILE A 12 0.40 -38.96 42.07
N VAL A 13 0.40 -38.73 40.76
CA VAL A 13 -0.69 -39.17 39.87
C VAL A 13 -0.57 -40.70 39.76
N PRO A 14 -1.59 -41.48 40.18
CA PRO A 14 -1.59 -42.89 39.86
C PRO A 14 -1.87 -43.01 38.36
N ALA A 15 -0.95 -43.63 37.62
CA ALA A 15 -1.22 -44.10 36.26
C ALA A 15 -2.28 -45.21 36.36
N ALA A 16 -3.56 -44.82 36.35
CA ALA A 16 -4.67 -45.73 36.18
C ALA A 16 -4.54 -46.35 34.78
N HIS A 17 -3.87 -47.50 34.73
CA HIS A 17 -3.95 -48.40 33.59
C HIS A 17 -5.34 -49.00 33.63
N ALA A 18 -6.29 -48.31 33.01
CA ALA A 18 -7.58 -48.90 32.69
C ALA A 18 -7.30 -50.12 31.80
N GLN A 19 -7.42 -51.30 32.39
CA GLN A 19 -7.52 -52.54 31.62
C GLN A 19 -8.91 -52.53 30.99
N SER A 20 -9.04 -51.82 29.86
CA SER A 20 -10.21 -51.92 29.00
C SER A 20 -10.27 -53.35 28.45
N GLU A 21 -11.45 -53.97 28.51
CA GLU A 21 -11.65 -55.25 27.84
C GLU A 21 -11.30 -55.12 26.35
N PRO A 22 -10.53 -56.05 25.78
CA PRO A 22 -9.87 -55.88 24.48
C PRO A 22 -10.78 -56.14 23.26
N GLY A 23 -12.11 -56.14 23.45
CA GLY A 23 -13.15 -56.33 22.43
C GLY A 23 -13.72 -55.02 21.86
N PRO A 24 -14.18 -54.06 22.70
CA PRO A 24 -14.68 -52.76 22.25
C PRO A 24 -13.63 -51.85 21.60
N ASP A 25 -12.36 -51.94 22.02
CA ASP A 25 -11.33 -50.98 21.60
C ASP A 25 -10.93 -51.12 20.11
N ALA A 26 -10.84 -52.34 19.59
CA ALA A 26 -10.50 -52.57 18.18
C ALA A 26 -11.61 -52.04 17.24
N PHE A 27 -12.87 -52.23 17.62
CA PHE A 27 -14.02 -51.72 16.89
C PHE A 27 -14.07 -50.19 16.90
N ALA A 28 -13.80 -49.56 18.05
CA ALA A 28 -13.72 -48.10 18.14
C ALA A 28 -12.62 -47.51 17.25
N LEU A 29 -11.44 -48.16 17.19
CA LEU A 29 -10.35 -47.74 16.30
C LEU A 29 -10.72 -47.92 14.82
N GLN A 30 -11.41 -49.00 14.46
CA GLN A 30 -11.93 -49.22 13.12
C GLN A 30 -12.94 -48.12 12.72
N GLN A 31 -13.86 -47.75 13.61
CA GLN A 31 -14.82 -46.67 13.36
C GLN A 31 -14.15 -45.32 13.15
N ARG A 32 -13.14 -45.00 13.97
CA ARG A 32 -12.34 -43.78 13.83
C ARG A 32 -11.67 -43.70 12.46
N LEU A 33 -11.04 -44.80 12.02
CA LEU A 33 -10.41 -44.88 10.71
C LEU A 33 -11.44 -44.76 9.56
N GLN A 34 -12.60 -45.39 9.71
CA GLN A 34 -13.72 -45.26 8.75
C GLN A 34 -14.26 -43.84 8.66
N ALA A 35 -14.29 -43.08 9.76
CA ALA A 35 -14.72 -41.69 9.75
C ALA A 35 -13.80 -40.80 8.88
N ILE A 36 -12.48 -41.05 8.91
CA ILE A 36 -11.52 -40.39 8.02
C ILE A 36 -11.77 -40.75 6.55
N ASP A 37 -12.11 -42.02 6.30
CA ASP A 37 -12.39 -42.52 4.95
C ASP A 37 -13.70 -41.94 4.38
N ALA A 38 -14.69 -41.72 5.24
CA ALA A 38 -16.03 -41.24 4.88
C ALA A 38 -16.13 -39.72 4.75
N ASP A 39 -15.26 -38.94 5.41
CA ASP A 39 -15.23 -37.49 5.28
C ASP A 39 -14.67 -37.07 3.90
N PRO A 40 -15.48 -36.43 3.03
CA PRO A 40 -15.02 -35.96 1.72
C PRO A 40 -13.86 -34.97 1.79
N ALA A 41 -13.74 -34.21 2.88
CA ALA A 41 -12.68 -33.23 3.04
C ALA A 41 -11.31 -33.86 3.38
N THR A 42 -11.30 -35.07 3.93
CA THR A 42 -10.09 -35.91 4.10
C THR A 42 -9.97 -36.98 3.01
N ALA A 43 -10.81 -36.94 1.98
CA ALA A 43 -10.71 -37.85 0.85
C ALA A 43 -9.32 -37.76 0.20
N GLY A 44 -8.70 -38.92 0.01
CA GLY A 44 -7.33 -39.05 -0.50
C GLY A 44 -6.23 -38.45 0.38
N ALA A 45 -6.53 -37.92 1.57
CA ALA A 45 -5.51 -37.45 2.51
C ALA A 45 -4.87 -38.61 3.28
N ALA A 46 -3.59 -38.47 3.63
CA ALA A 46 -2.84 -39.39 4.48
C ALA A 46 -2.94 -40.86 4.04
N ALA A 47 -2.85 -41.10 2.72
CA ALA A 47 -3.06 -42.43 2.14
C ALA A 47 -2.09 -43.48 2.72
N TYR A 48 -0.85 -43.07 2.98
CA TYR A 48 0.18 -43.93 3.55
C TYR A 48 -0.11 -44.30 5.01
N GLU A 49 -0.41 -43.31 5.83
CA GLU A 49 -0.70 -43.47 7.26
C GLU A 49 -1.99 -44.28 7.46
N ARG A 50 -3.00 -44.06 6.62
CA ARG A 50 -4.24 -44.86 6.61
C ARG A 50 -3.98 -46.31 6.27
N LEU A 51 -3.13 -46.59 5.28
CA LEU A 51 -2.73 -47.96 4.95
C LEU A 51 -2.03 -48.62 6.14
N GLN A 52 -1.10 -47.92 6.79
CA GLN A 52 -0.43 -48.44 7.99
C GLN A 52 -1.40 -48.69 9.15
N ALA A 53 -2.38 -47.81 9.36
CA ALA A 53 -3.42 -48.00 10.37
C ALA A 53 -4.27 -49.25 10.09
N ARG A 54 -4.66 -49.48 8.83
CA ARG A 54 -5.39 -50.70 8.43
C ARG A 54 -4.57 -51.96 8.67
N GLN A 55 -3.27 -51.94 8.34
CA GLN A 55 -2.37 -53.07 8.59
C GLN A 55 -2.19 -53.36 10.08
N ALA A 56 -2.09 -52.31 10.91
CA ALA A 56 -1.97 -52.48 12.36
C ALA A 56 -3.25 -53.05 12.98
N LEU A 57 -4.42 -52.63 12.50
CA LEU A 57 -5.72 -53.20 12.91
C LEU A 57 -5.85 -54.67 12.50
N ALA A 58 -5.49 -55.01 11.26
CA ALA A 58 -5.45 -56.42 10.82
C ALA A 58 -4.47 -57.27 11.66
N SER A 59 -3.33 -56.69 12.07
CA SER A 59 -2.36 -57.36 12.95
C SER A 59 -2.90 -57.56 14.37
N LEU A 60 -3.68 -56.60 14.89
CA LEU A 60 -4.38 -56.73 16.17
C LEU A 60 -5.42 -57.84 16.15
N ASP A 61 -6.18 -57.97 15.06
CA ASP A 61 -7.18 -59.02 14.89
C ASP A 61 -6.53 -60.42 14.87
N ALA A 62 -5.36 -60.54 14.26
CA ALA A 62 -4.59 -61.79 14.20
C ALA A 62 -3.73 -62.08 15.45
N ALA A 63 -3.63 -61.15 16.39
CA ALA A 63 -2.72 -61.25 17.54
C ALA A 63 -3.16 -62.32 18.55
N ARG A 64 -2.19 -63.10 19.04
CA ARG A 64 -2.40 -64.04 20.15
C ARG A 64 -2.69 -63.28 21.45
N SER A 65 -3.36 -63.92 22.41
CA SER A 65 -3.75 -63.31 23.69
C SER A 65 -2.59 -62.63 24.42
N ASN A 66 -1.40 -63.24 24.42
CA ASN A 66 -0.19 -62.70 25.05
C ASN A 66 0.46 -61.51 24.30
N GLN A 67 0.13 -61.29 23.02
CA GLN A 67 0.66 -60.20 22.19
C GLN A 67 -0.38 -59.09 21.97
N ARG A 68 -1.65 -59.36 22.30
CA ARG A 68 -2.80 -58.49 22.00
C ARG A 68 -2.65 -57.09 22.58
N ALA A 69 -2.13 -56.95 23.81
CA ALA A 69 -1.92 -55.64 24.44
C ALA A 69 -0.93 -54.76 23.65
N SER A 70 0.19 -55.35 23.21
CA SER A 70 1.17 -54.64 22.39
C SER A 70 0.63 -54.31 21.00
N ALA A 71 -0.09 -55.25 20.37
CA ALA A 71 -0.72 -55.01 19.07
C ALA A 71 -1.78 -53.90 19.15
N LEU A 72 -2.53 -53.82 20.24
CA LEU A 72 -3.53 -52.77 20.47
C LEU A 72 -2.86 -51.39 20.56
N GLN A 73 -1.78 -51.27 21.32
CA GLN A 73 -1.04 -50.02 21.44
C GLN A 73 -0.50 -49.53 20.09
N ILE A 74 0.04 -50.44 19.28
CA ILE A 74 0.53 -50.11 17.92
C ILE A 74 -0.63 -49.63 17.05
N ALA A 75 -1.78 -50.33 17.08
CA ALA A 75 -2.95 -49.93 16.31
C ALA A 75 -3.47 -48.55 16.74
N GLN A 76 -3.51 -48.25 18.03
CA GLN A 76 -3.89 -46.93 18.56
C GLN A 76 -3.01 -45.83 17.99
N TRP A 77 -1.68 -45.97 18.08
CA TRP A 77 -0.75 -44.97 17.56
C TRP A 77 -0.86 -44.80 16.05
N ARG A 78 -1.06 -45.87 15.29
CA ARG A 78 -1.20 -45.78 13.83
C ARG A 78 -2.50 -45.09 13.42
N VAL A 79 -3.61 -45.37 14.09
CA VAL A 79 -4.88 -44.68 13.84
C VAL A 79 -4.77 -43.20 14.21
N GLU A 80 -4.19 -42.87 15.37
CA GLU A 80 -3.96 -41.48 15.77
C GLU A 80 -3.06 -40.74 14.77
N THR A 81 -1.99 -41.37 14.31
CA THR A 81 -1.11 -40.81 13.28
C THR A 81 -1.86 -40.54 11.99
N ALA A 82 -2.72 -41.47 11.54
CA ALA A 82 -3.54 -41.28 10.35
C ALA A 82 -4.52 -40.11 10.49
N GLU A 83 -5.14 -39.93 11.66
CA GLU A 83 -6.02 -38.79 11.94
C GLU A 83 -5.29 -37.45 11.93
N ILE A 84 -4.11 -37.39 12.56
CA ILE A 84 -3.30 -36.17 12.58
C ILE A 84 -2.82 -35.84 11.16
N ALA A 85 -2.34 -36.83 10.41
CA ALA A 85 -1.90 -36.64 9.03
C ALA A 85 -3.05 -36.19 8.12
N ALA A 86 -4.23 -36.80 8.23
CA ALA A 86 -5.40 -36.42 7.43
C ALA A 86 -5.85 -34.98 7.71
N ARG A 87 -5.94 -34.60 9.00
CA ARG A 87 -6.25 -33.22 9.40
C ARG A 87 -5.19 -32.24 8.90
N THR A 88 -3.91 -32.59 9.01
CA THR A 88 -2.79 -31.75 8.56
C THR A 88 -2.84 -31.49 7.06
N GLU A 89 -3.05 -32.54 6.26
CA GLU A 89 -3.17 -32.40 4.81
C GLU A 89 -4.40 -31.58 4.40
N ARG A 90 -5.54 -31.78 5.06
CA ARG A 90 -6.73 -30.95 4.85
C ARG A 90 -6.41 -29.47 5.09
N SER A 91 -5.83 -29.14 6.25
CA SER A 91 -5.47 -27.75 6.56
C SER A 91 -4.44 -27.18 5.58
N ARG A 92 -3.50 -27.99 5.06
CA ARG A 92 -2.57 -27.54 4.02
C ARG A 92 -3.26 -27.22 2.70
N ARG A 93 -4.27 -28.00 2.30
CA ARG A 93 -5.06 -27.72 1.09
C ARG A 93 -5.87 -26.44 1.25
N GLU A 94 -6.50 -26.25 2.40
CA GLU A 94 -7.23 -25.02 2.75
C GLU A 94 -6.30 -23.80 2.73
N LEU A 95 -5.11 -23.91 3.33
CA LEU A 95 -4.10 -22.84 3.31
C LEU A 95 -3.67 -22.49 1.88
N ALA A 96 -3.40 -23.49 1.04
CA ALA A 96 -3.00 -23.27 -0.35
C ALA A 96 -4.10 -22.57 -1.17
N GLU A 97 -5.38 -22.88 -0.88
CA GLU A 97 -6.51 -22.20 -1.51
C GLU A 97 -6.64 -20.74 -1.05
N LEU A 98 -6.56 -20.50 0.26
CA LEU A 98 -6.58 -19.14 0.81
C LEU A 98 -5.42 -18.30 0.30
N GLU A 99 -4.24 -18.89 0.12
CA GLU A 99 -3.06 -18.19 -0.40
C GLU A 99 -3.22 -17.81 -1.87
N ARG A 100 -3.85 -18.67 -2.69
CA ARG A 100 -4.25 -18.32 -4.06
C ARG A 100 -5.23 -17.16 -4.09
N GLN A 101 -6.28 -17.22 -3.26
CA GLN A 101 -7.29 -16.16 -3.16
C GLN A 101 -6.66 -14.83 -2.71
N ARG A 102 -5.79 -14.88 -1.69
CA ARG A 102 -5.04 -13.71 -1.22
C ARG A 102 -4.21 -13.10 -2.34
N SER A 103 -3.48 -13.91 -3.10
CA SER A 103 -2.67 -13.41 -4.22
C SER A 103 -3.52 -12.77 -5.32
N GLN A 104 -4.70 -13.33 -5.63
CA GLN A 104 -5.64 -12.72 -6.57
C GLN A 104 -6.12 -11.34 -6.08
N LEU A 105 -6.55 -11.25 -4.81
CA LEU A 105 -6.98 -10.00 -4.20
C LEU A 105 -5.88 -8.93 -4.20
N LEU A 106 -4.62 -9.31 -3.92
CA LEU A 106 -3.50 -8.37 -3.98
C LEU A 106 -3.24 -7.83 -5.39
N VAL A 107 -3.37 -8.68 -6.41
CA VAL A 107 -3.24 -8.25 -7.81
C VAL A 107 -4.37 -7.30 -8.18
N GLU A 108 -5.61 -7.58 -7.76
CA GLU A 108 -6.75 -6.70 -8.00
C GLU A 108 -6.60 -5.35 -7.31
N ALA A 109 -6.21 -5.33 -6.04
CA ALA A 109 -5.94 -4.11 -5.30
C ALA A 109 -4.83 -3.28 -5.99
N SER A 110 -3.73 -3.92 -6.38
CA SER A 110 -2.64 -3.27 -7.11
C SER A 110 -3.09 -2.68 -8.44
N ARG A 111 -3.98 -3.35 -9.18
CA ARG A 111 -4.56 -2.83 -10.42
C ARG A 111 -5.42 -1.59 -10.16
N GLN A 112 -6.25 -1.61 -9.13
CA GLN A 112 -7.09 -0.47 -8.75
C GLN A 112 -6.23 0.73 -8.36
N ASP A 113 -5.18 0.51 -7.57
CA ASP A 113 -4.26 1.56 -7.15
C ASP A 113 -3.47 2.13 -8.33
N ALA A 114 -3.02 1.29 -9.26
CA ALA A 114 -2.38 1.76 -10.49
C ALA A 114 -3.31 2.63 -11.35
N VAL A 115 -4.60 2.30 -11.41
CA VAL A 115 -5.60 3.12 -12.11
C VAL A 115 -5.78 4.48 -11.41
N ARG A 116 -5.93 4.49 -10.08
CA ARG A 116 -6.05 5.74 -9.30
C ARG A 116 -4.82 6.62 -9.45
N ALA A 117 -3.62 6.06 -9.32
CA ALA A 117 -2.36 6.78 -9.48
C ALA A 117 -2.24 7.42 -10.89
N ARG A 118 -2.68 6.72 -11.94
CA ARG A 118 -2.71 7.28 -13.30
C ARG A 118 -3.70 8.44 -13.43
N GLN A 119 -4.87 8.33 -12.82
CA GLN A 119 -5.86 9.41 -12.83
C GLN A 119 -5.36 10.64 -12.08
N GLU A 120 -4.71 10.45 -10.94
CA GLU A 120 -4.10 11.54 -10.16
C GLU A 120 -2.94 12.18 -10.90
N ALA A 121 -2.05 11.39 -11.52
CA ALA A 121 -0.97 11.90 -12.34
C ALA A 121 -1.48 12.72 -13.53
N GLU A 122 -2.53 12.28 -14.21
CA GLU A 122 -3.12 13.04 -15.32
C GLU A 122 -3.78 14.35 -14.84
N ARG A 123 -4.47 14.33 -13.69
CA ARG A 123 -5.01 15.56 -13.08
C ARG A 123 -3.92 16.57 -12.78
N LEU A 124 -2.81 16.13 -12.19
CA LEU A 124 -1.67 16.99 -11.89
C LEU A 124 -1.01 17.51 -13.17
N ARG A 125 -0.89 16.68 -14.21
CA ARG A 125 -0.38 17.09 -15.52
C ARG A 125 -1.22 18.21 -16.13
N ILE A 126 -2.54 18.07 -16.10
CA ILE A 126 -3.48 19.09 -16.61
C ILE A 126 -3.35 20.38 -15.80
N GLN A 127 -3.30 20.30 -14.47
CA GLN A 127 -3.12 21.48 -13.62
C GLN A 127 -1.80 22.19 -13.92
N ALA A 128 -0.70 21.46 -14.06
CA ALA A 128 0.60 22.03 -14.42
C ALA A 128 0.56 22.71 -15.79
N GLN A 129 -0.13 22.13 -16.77
CA GLN A 129 -0.29 22.73 -18.09
C GLN A 129 -1.09 24.04 -18.02
N ILE A 130 -2.21 24.07 -17.29
CA ILE A 130 -3.02 25.27 -17.10
C ILE A 130 -2.17 26.39 -16.46
N GLN A 131 -1.43 26.08 -15.40
CA GLN A 131 -0.57 27.05 -14.72
C GLN A 131 0.54 27.58 -15.64
N ALA A 132 1.12 26.73 -16.49
CA ALA A 132 2.11 27.16 -17.48
C ALA A 132 1.50 28.10 -18.54
N GLU A 133 0.30 27.80 -19.02
CA GLU A 133 -0.43 28.64 -19.98
C GLU A 133 -0.82 29.99 -19.36
N GLU A 134 -1.31 30.00 -18.12
CA GLU A 134 -1.64 31.23 -17.38
C GLU A 134 -0.39 32.09 -17.14
N ALA A 135 0.72 31.48 -16.72
CA ALA A 135 1.98 32.19 -16.54
C ALA A 135 2.50 32.78 -17.87
N ALA A 136 2.36 32.06 -18.99
CA ALA A 136 2.72 32.57 -20.31
C ALA A 136 1.85 33.75 -20.73
N ARG A 137 0.52 33.68 -20.49
CA ARG A 137 -0.39 34.80 -20.76
C ARG A 137 -0.06 36.04 -19.94
N LEU A 138 0.25 35.86 -18.64
CA LEU A 138 0.65 36.97 -17.77
C LEU A 138 1.96 37.63 -18.22
N ARG A 139 2.93 36.83 -18.71
CA ARG A 139 4.17 37.37 -19.28
C ARG A 139 3.91 38.21 -20.53
N LEU A 140 3.12 37.71 -21.47
CA LEU A 140 2.71 38.45 -22.67
C LEU A 140 2.02 39.77 -22.31
N ALA A 141 1.08 39.75 -21.37
CA ALA A 141 0.41 40.97 -20.92
C ALA A 141 1.37 41.98 -20.28
N ALA A 142 2.34 41.51 -19.48
CA ALA A 142 3.36 42.37 -18.88
C ALA A 142 4.33 42.96 -19.93
N GLU A 143 4.69 42.19 -20.96
CA GLU A 143 5.50 42.67 -22.09
C GLU A 143 4.76 43.75 -22.89
N GLU A 144 3.48 43.54 -23.19
CA GLU A 144 2.62 44.52 -23.86
C GLU A 144 2.46 45.81 -23.03
N GLU A 145 2.21 45.70 -21.72
CA GLU A 145 2.12 46.85 -20.83
C GLU A 145 3.46 47.61 -20.75
N GLY A 146 4.58 46.89 -20.68
CA GLY A 146 5.91 47.47 -20.71
C GLY A 146 6.18 48.25 -22.00
N ALA A 147 5.82 47.68 -23.16
CA ALA A 147 5.94 48.34 -24.44
C ALA A 147 5.06 49.61 -24.54
N ALA A 148 3.82 49.54 -24.07
CA ALA A 148 2.91 50.69 -24.03
C ALA A 148 3.46 51.83 -23.15
N ARG A 149 4.03 51.50 -21.98
CA ARG A 149 4.69 52.47 -21.10
C ARG A 149 5.90 53.13 -21.77
N GLN A 150 6.76 52.36 -22.42
CA GLN A 150 7.92 52.89 -23.14
C GLN A 150 7.52 53.82 -24.30
N GLN A 151 6.46 53.47 -25.03
CA GLN A 151 5.91 54.32 -26.08
C GLN A 151 5.37 55.63 -25.50
N ALA A 152 4.61 55.58 -24.41
CA ALA A 152 4.10 56.77 -23.73
C ALA A 152 5.25 57.68 -23.24
N GLU A 153 6.29 57.11 -22.65
CA GLU A 153 7.46 57.86 -22.21
C GLU A 153 8.19 58.54 -23.39
N THR A 154 8.36 57.83 -24.50
CA THR A 154 8.97 58.37 -25.72
C THR A 154 8.17 59.57 -26.26
N VAL A 155 6.84 59.47 -26.30
CA VAL A 155 5.96 60.57 -26.72
C VAL A 155 6.10 61.77 -25.78
N LEU A 156 6.11 61.54 -24.47
CA LEU A 156 6.27 62.61 -23.47
C LEU A 156 7.64 63.32 -23.60
N GLN A 157 8.72 62.56 -23.77
CA GLN A 157 10.05 63.12 -24.02
C GLN A 157 10.09 63.94 -25.32
N GLY A 158 9.44 63.45 -26.38
CA GLY A 158 9.26 64.17 -27.64
C GLY A 158 8.57 65.53 -27.45
N VAL A 159 7.43 65.54 -26.76
CA VAL A 159 6.69 66.78 -26.45
C VAL A 159 7.54 67.75 -25.62
N ALA A 160 8.19 67.27 -24.56
CA ALA A 160 9.05 68.08 -23.71
C ALA A 160 10.23 68.71 -24.50
N SER A 161 10.84 67.93 -25.41
CA SER A 161 11.92 68.41 -26.26
C SER A 161 11.45 69.49 -27.24
N GLY A 162 10.24 69.33 -27.81
CA GLY A 162 9.61 70.32 -28.69
C GLY A 162 9.30 71.62 -27.96
N GLU A 163 8.74 71.55 -26.75
CA GLU A 163 8.49 72.73 -25.92
C GLU A 163 9.80 73.44 -25.52
N ALA A 164 10.84 72.69 -25.17
CA ALA A 164 12.17 73.26 -24.91
C ALA A 164 12.75 73.99 -26.14
N ALA A 165 12.56 73.45 -27.35
CA ALA A 165 13.01 74.08 -28.58
C ALA A 165 12.24 75.39 -28.86
N LYS A 166 10.92 75.40 -28.68
CA LYS A 166 10.08 76.61 -28.81
C LYS A 166 10.53 77.70 -27.83
N LEU A 167 10.78 77.34 -26.58
CA LEU A 167 11.25 78.30 -25.56
C LEU A 167 12.61 78.92 -25.94
N ARG A 168 13.56 78.11 -26.44
CA ARG A 168 14.85 78.63 -26.92
C ARG A 168 14.69 79.57 -28.10
N ALA A 169 13.85 79.22 -29.08
CA ALA A 169 13.57 80.06 -30.24
C ALA A 169 12.92 81.39 -29.83
N ALA A 170 12.00 81.38 -28.86
CA ALA A 170 11.40 82.60 -28.32
C ALA A 170 12.45 83.51 -27.66
N ARG A 171 13.34 82.95 -26.82
CA ARG A 171 14.44 83.70 -26.19
C ARG A 171 15.43 84.29 -27.20
N GLN A 172 15.74 83.57 -28.28
CA GLN A 172 16.60 84.08 -29.34
C GLN A 172 15.95 85.27 -30.05
N ARG A 173 14.66 85.18 -30.41
CA ARG A 173 13.92 86.30 -31.00
C ARG A 173 13.87 87.50 -30.07
N GLU A 174 13.66 87.28 -28.77
CA GLU A 174 13.66 88.34 -27.76
C GLU A 174 15.03 89.04 -27.69
N ALA A 175 16.13 88.28 -27.72
CA ALA A 175 17.47 88.84 -27.73
C ALA A 175 17.77 89.62 -29.02
N GLU A 176 17.30 89.15 -30.17
CA GLU A 176 17.42 89.86 -31.45
C GLU A 176 16.61 91.17 -31.45
N LEU A 177 15.37 91.14 -30.95
CA LEU A 177 14.54 92.34 -30.81
C LEU A 177 15.20 93.37 -29.91
N ARG A 178 15.73 92.97 -28.74
CA ARG A 178 16.46 93.88 -27.86
C ARG A 178 17.69 94.50 -28.52
N ARG A 179 18.42 93.74 -29.36
CA ARG A 179 19.54 94.28 -30.14
C ARG A 179 19.07 95.34 -31.13
N ARG A 180 18.00 95.05 -31.86
CA ARG A 180 17.39 96.02 -32.80
C ARG A 180 16.89 97.26 -32.08
N GLU A 181 16.25 97.11 -30.92
CA GLU A 181 15.81 98.24 -30.10
C GLU A 181 17.00 99.08 -29.61
N ALA A 182 18.09 98.45 -29.17
CA ALA A 182 19.30 99.16 -28.77
C ALA A 182 19.97 99.89 -29.95
N GLU A 183 20.01 99.28 -31.14
CA GLU A 183 20.49 99.92 -32.36
C GLU A 183 19.60 101.09 -32.78
N LEU A 184 18.27 100.95 -32.66
CA LEU A 184 17.30 101.99 -33.00
C LEU A 184 17.39 103.19 -32.04
N LEU A 185 17.53 102.93 -30.74
CA LEU A 185 17.79 103.97 -29.73
C LEU A 185 19.11 104.70 -30.03
N ARG A 186 20.16 103.97 -30.40
CA ARG A 186 21.44 104.57 -30.80
C ARG A 186 21.30 105.47 -32.03
N SER A 187 20.50 105.05 -33.02
CA SER A 187 20.23 105.86 -34.22
C SER A 187 19.32 107.08 -34.00
N LEU A 188 18.69 107.19 -32.82
CA LEU A 188 17.89 108.34 -32.40
C LEU A 188 18.68 109.32 -31.51
N GLU A 189 19.87 108.91 -31.03
CA GLU A 189 20.76 109.73 -30.20
C GLU A 189 21.90 110.40 -30.99
N ASP A 190 22.09 110.04 -32.26
CA ASP A 190 22.94 110.74 -33.26
C ASP A 190 22.10 111.73 -34.10
#